data_AF-A0A1F5G1V6-F1
#
_entry.id   AF-A0A1F5G1V6-F1
#
_cell.length_a   1.000
_cell.length_b   1.000
_cell.length_c   1.000
_cell.angle_alpha   90.00
_cell.angle_beta   90.00
_cell.angle_gamma   90.00
#
_symmetry.space_group_name_H-M   'P 1'
#
loop_
_entity.id
_entity.type
_entity.pdbx_description
1 polymer ?
#
loop_
_entity_poly.entity_id
_entity_poly.type
_entity_poly.pdbx_seq_one_letter_code
_entity_poly.pdbx_strand_id
1 'polypeptide(L)'
;MVEFSNRGLANILILVGLGAAVIILAVLVIGGLSNKTPVQPTNPPKASTYLPSPTSQELKVFQSKSLKFEVKIPIQFQVDDNVVSVVLNSSEGQITIGRNGTNFDNLQDYLKGFDSKRRIEISGTTMLIINGLNSLSRIIKFSEEGIIQKSYYIYVNNSVYILSTKSESLYLALDQIAQSFRYTP
;
A
#
# COMPACT_ATOMS: atom_id res chain seq x y z
N MET A 1 24.92 23.94 -80.07
CA MET A 1 25.43 23.55 -78.74
C MET A 1 24.78 24.50 -77.74
N VAL A 2 23.79 24.03 -76.98
CA VAL A 2 23.00 24.87 -76.05
C VAL A 2 22.95 24.11 -74.71
N GLU A 3 23.63 24.64 -73.70
CA GLU A 3 23.52 24.19 -72.31
C GLU A 3 22.35 24.93 -71.64
N PHE A 4 21.35 24.18 -71.17
CA PHE A 4 20.29 24.74 -70.31
C PHE A 4 20.66 24.56 -68.83
N SER A 5 20.62 25.69 -68.13
CA SER A 5 20.96 25.91 -66.72
C SER A 5 20.01 25.17 -65.76
N ASN A 6 20.57 24.27 -64.95
CA ASN A 6 19.86 23.41 -63.99
C ASN A 6 19.70 24.03 -62.58
N ARG A 7 19.56 25.36 -62.48
CA ARG A 7 19.51 26.07 -61.18
C ARG A 7 18.11 26.48 -60.69
N GLY A 8 17.07 26.33 -61.53
CA GLY A 8 15.70 26.76 -61.19
C GLY A 8 14.88 25.78 -60.36
N LEU A 9 15.21 24.48 -60.39
CA LEU A 9 14.36 23.43 -59.79
C LEU A 9 14.67 23.15 -58.30
N ALA A 10 15.87 23.50 -57.83
CA ALA A 10 16.29 23.22 -56.45
C ALA A 10 15.54 24.08 -55.41
N ASN A 11 15.15 25.30 -55.76
CA ASN A 11 14.52 26.23 -54.80
C ASN A 11 13.01 26.01 -54.61
N ILE A 12 12.35 25.30 -55.53
CA ILE A 12 10.90 25.01 -55.43
C ILE A 12 10.64 23.80 -54.53
N LEU A 13 11.55 22.81 -54.50
CA LEU A 13 11.41 21.62 -53.66
C LEU A 13 11.58 21.90 -52.17
N ILE A 14 12.39 22.90 -51.79
CA ILE A 14 12.62 23.26 -50.38
C ILE A 14 11.40 23.99 -49.78
N LEU A 15 10.68 24.79 -50.58
CA LEU A 15 9.48 25.53 -50.13
C LEU A 15 8.26 24.62 -49.91
N VAL A 16 8.10 23.54 -50.68
CA VAL A 16 7.00 22.58 -50.50
C VAL A 16 7.24 21.67 -49.29
N GLY A 17 8.49 21.34 -48.97
CA GLY A 17 8.85 20.55 -47.78
C GLY A 17 8.61 21.26 -46.45
N LEU A 18 8.85 22.57 -46.39
CA LEU A 18 8.65 23.37 -45.18
C LEU A 18 7.17 23.64 -44.87
N GLY A 19 6.31 23.77 -45.88
CA GLY A 19 4.87 23.95 -45.70
C GLY A 19 4.16 22.73 -45.09
N ALA A 20 4.56 21.52 -45.49
CA ALA A 20 3.96 20.28 -44.97
C ALA A 20 4.33 20.01 -43.49
N ALA A 21 5.54 20.37 -43.07
CA ALA A 21 5.99 20.19 -41.69
C ALA A 21 5.24 21.08 -40.68
N VAL A 22 4.87 22.31 -41.07
CA VAL A 22 4.13 23.25 -40.20
C VAL A 22 2.67 22.79 -39.99
N ILE A 23 2.04 22.19 -41.00
CA ILE A 23 0.67 21.68 -40.89
C ILE A 23 0.61 20.44 -39.97
N ILE A 24 1.60 19.55 -40.04
CA ILE A 24 1.66 18.35 -39.18
C ILE A 24 1.89 18.75 -37.70
N LEU A 25 2.72 19.76 -37.42
CA LEU A 25 2.92 20.28 -36.07
C LEU A 25 1.67 20.97 -35.51
N ALA A 26 0.92 21.71 -36.33
CA ALA A 26 -0.33 22.35 -35.90
C ALA A 26 -1.42 21.32 -35.56
N VAL A 27 -1.52 20.21 -36.30
CA VAL A 27 -2.47 19.12 -36.02
C VAL A 27 -2.09 18.36 -34.74
N LEU A 28 -0.79 18.17 -34.45
CA LEU A 28 -0.35 17.52 -33.20
C LEU A 28 -0.55 18.40 -31.96
N VAL A 29 -0.37 19.72 -32.07
CA VAL A 29 -0.59 20.65 -30.95
C VAL A 29 -2.09 20.84 -30.66
N ILE A 30 -2.95 20.84 -31.68
CA ILE A 30 -4.41 20.94 -31.50
C ILE A 30 -5.03 19.59 -31.08
N GLY A 31 -4.51 18.46 -31.60
CA GLY A 31 -4.97 17.11 -31.26
C GLY A 31 -4.54 16.61 -29.88
N GLY A 32 -3.45 17.15 -29.31
CA GLY A 32 -2.93 16.75 -28.01
C GLY A 32 -3.66 17.34 -26.79
N LEU A 33 -4.62 18.24 -26.98
CA LEU A 33 -5.28 18.97 -25.88
C LEU A 33 -6.69 18.49 -25.52
N SER A 34 -7.24 17.48 -26.21
CA SER A 34 -8.60 17.01 -25.97
C SER A 34 -8.66 15.52 -25.69
N ASN A 35 -8.24 15.14 -24.49
CA ASN A 35 -8.76 13.96 -23.79
C ASN A 35 -8.68 14.22 -22.28
N LYS A 36 -9.42 15.22 -21.82
CA LYS A 36 -9.89 15.22 -20.43
C LYS A 36 -11.02 14.21 -20.36
N THR A 37 -10.67 12.94 -20.20
CA THR A 37 -11.61 11.92 -19.73
C THR A 37 -12.27 12.51 -18.47
N PRO A 38 -13.60 12.63 -18.40
CA PRO A 38 -14.24 13.04 -17.16
C PRO A 38 -13.81 12.04 -16.09
N VAL A 39 -13.02 12.51 -15.12
CA VAL A 39 -12.66 11.74 -13.94
C VAL A 39 -13.98 11.53 -13.22
N GLN A 40 -14.56 10.36 -13.42
CA GLN A 40 -15.76 9.93 -12.73
C GLN A 40 -15.47 10.09 -11.23
N PRO A 41 -16.29 10.83 -10.46
CA PRO A 41 -16.09 10.96 -9.04
C PRO A 41 -16.07 9.54 -8.47
N THR A 42 -14.87 9.07 -8.14
CA THR A 42 -14.70 7.79 -7.48
C THR A 42 -15.29 8.01 -6.11
N ASN A 43 -16.50 7.49 -5.90
CA ASN A 43 -17.08 7.44 -4.56
C ASN A 43 -15.99 6.96 -3.61
N PRO A 44 -15.73 7.65 -2.49
CA PRO A 44 -14.74 7.18 -1.54
C PRO A 44 -15.05 5.72 -1.23
N PRO A 45 -14.06 4.82 -1.24
CA PRO A 45 -14.29 3.41 -0.96
C PRO A 45 -15.07 3.34 0.34
N LYS A 46 -16.33 2.90 0.22
CA LYS A 46 -17.24 2.73 1.33
C LYS A 46 -16.48 1.84 2.31
N ALA A 47 -16.20 2.35 3.51
CA ALA A 47 -15.48 1.59 4.52
C ALA A 47 -16.25 0.27 4.73
N SER A 48 -15.72 -0.83 4.19
CA SER A 48 -16.30 -2.14 4.39
C SER A 48 -16.09 -2.47 5.85
N THR A 49 -17.15 -2.34 6.64
CA THR A 49 -17.21 -2.90 7.98
C THR A 49 -17.20 -4.42 7.81
N TYR A 50 -16.01 -5.01 7.76
CA TYR A 50 -15.84 -6.46 7.75
C TYR A 50 -16.41 -6.99 9.06
N LEU A 51 -17.60 -7.59 9.00
CA LEU A 51 -18.12 -8.42 10.08
C LEU A 51 -17.43 -9.79 9.96
N PRO A 52 -16.57 -10.20 10.91
CA PRO A 52 -16.03 -11.56 10.90
C PRO A 52 -17.17 -12.56 11.08
N SER A 53 -17.14 -13.63 10.27
CA SER A 53 -18.02 -14.80 10.44
C SER A 53 -17.76 -15.43 11.82
N PRO A 54 -18.80 -15.76 12.61
CA PRO A 54 -18.62 -16.16 13.99
C PRO A 54 -18.25 -17.64 14.07
N THR A 55 -16.99 -17.97 13.83
CA THR A 55 -16.42 -19.11 14.51
C THR A 55 -16.20 -18.65 15.94
N SER A 56 -17.10 -19.02 16.86
CA SER A 56 -17.09 -18.61 18.27
C SER A 56 -15.86 -19.18 18.99
N GLN A 57 -14.70 -18.60 18.74
CA GLN A 57 -13.48 -18.87 19.49
C GLN A 57 -13.53 -18.09 20.80
N GLU A 58 -13.26 -18.76 21.91
CA GLU A 58 -13.11 -18.11 23.20
C GLU A 58 -11.88 -17.19 23.17
N LEU A 59 -12.03 -15.97 23.68
CA LEU A 59 -11.00 -14.92 23.62
C LEU A 59 -10.58 -14.52 25.03
N LYS A 60 -9.28 -14.27 25.19
CA LYS A 60 -8.70 -13.61 26.37
C LYS A 60 -8.17 -12.23 26.00
N VAL A 61 -8.21 -11.31 26.96
CA VAL A 61 -7.57 -10.00 26.82
C VAL A 61 -6.09 -10.16 27.15
N PHE A 62 -5.23 -9.65 26.27
CA PHE A 62 -3.79 -9.53 26.51
C PHE A 62 -3.40 -8.07 26.44
N GLN A 63 -2.59 -7.63 27.40
CA GLN A 63 -2.06 -6.28 27.48
C GLN A 63 -0.54 -6.34 27.56
N SER A 64 0.16 -5.75 26.58
CA SER A 64 1.61 -5.63 26.60
C SER A 64 2.03 -4.43 27.44
N LYS A 65 2.87 -4.68 28.44
CA LYS A 65 3.40 -3.62 29.32
C LYS A 65 4.52 -2.84 28.63
N SER A 66 5.33 -3.52 27.82
CA SER A 66 6.49 -2.96 27.11
C SER A 66 6.04 -2.10 25.93
N LEU A 67 5.10 -2.61 25.13
CA LEU A 67 4.66 -1.98 23.89
C LEU A 67 3.39 -1.14 24.05
N LYS A 68 2.76 -1.08 25.22
CA LYS A 68 1.65 -0.14 25.52
C LYS A 68 0.43 -0.35 24.63
N PHE A 69 -0.02 -1.60 24.52
CA PHE A 69 -1.25 -1.92 23.81
C PHE A 69 -2.05 -3.03 24.50
N GLU A 70 -3.32 -3.14 24.14
CA GLU A 70 -4.24 -4.21 24.50
C GLU A 70 -4.86 -4.82 23.24
N VAL A 71 -5.07 -6.14 23.23
CA VAL A 71 -5.76 -6.90 22.18
C VAL A 71 -6.58 -8.05 22.79
N LYS A 72 -7.59 -8.52 22.06
CA LYS A 72 -8.27 -9.78 22.31
C LYS A 72 -7.64 -10.87 21.44
N ILE A 73 -7.12 -11.92 22.07
CA ILE A 73 -6.48 -13.04 21.39
C ILE A 73 -7.24 -14.34 21.69
N PRO A 74 -7.31 -15.31 20.76
CA PRO A 74 -7.86 -16.62 21.05
C PRO A 74 -7.11 -17.33 22.18
N ILE A 75 -7.83 -18.05 23.04
CA ILE A 75 -7.25 -18.65 24.27
C ILE A 75 -6.08 -19.59 24.00
N GLN A 76 -6.06 -20.25 22.84
CA GLN A 76 -5.04 -21.22 22.44
C GLN A 76 -3.67 -20.59 22.13
N PHE A 77 -3.59 -19.26 21.98
CA PHE A 77 -2.30 -18.61 21.75
C PHE A 77 -1.47 -18.55 23.03
N GLN A 78 -0.21 -18.96 22.92
CA GLN A 78 0.82 -18.68 23.92
C GLN A 78 1.47 -17.33 23.59
N VAL A 79 1.77 -16.53 24.61
CA VAL A 79 2.27 -15.16 24.43
C VAL A 79 3.68 -15.04 24.98
N ASP A 80 4.59 -14.56 24.14
CA ASP A 80 5.93 -14.12 24.51
C ASP A 80 6.00 -12.59 24.35
N ASP A 81 6.09 -11.86 25.47
CA ASP A 81 6.07 -10.39 25.52
C ASP A 81 7.45 -9.86 25.89
N ASN A 82 8.16 -9.37 24.87
CA ASN A 82 9.51 -8.84 25.00
C ASN A 82 9.51 -7.32 24.83
N VAL A 83 10.66 -6.68 25.08
CA VAL A 83 10.78 -5.21 25.08
C VAL A 83 10.47 -4.59 23.70
N VAL A 84 10.73 -5.32 22.62
CA VAL A 84 10.62 -4.82 21.23
C VAL A 84 9.49 -5.45 20.43
N SER A 85 8.93 -6.56 20.89
CA SER A 85 7.94 -7.35 20.17
C SER A 85 7.12 -8.24 21.09
N VAL A 86 5.87 -8.49 20.71
CA VAL A 86 5.05 -9.58 21.25
C VAL A 86 4.90 -10.65 20.17
N VAL A 87 5.14 -11.91 20.53
CA VAL A 87 4.93 -13.07 19.65
C VAL A 87 3.79 -13.92 20.22
N LEU A 88 2.78 -14.16 19.39
CA LEU A 88 1.64 -15.03 19.68
C LEU A 88 1.85 -16.34 18.92
N ASN A 89 2.05 -17.44 19.63
CA ASN A 89 2.31 -18.76 19.05
C ASN A 89 1.09 -19.68 19.17
N SER A 90 0.82 -20.45 18.11
CA SER A 90 -0.16 -21.54 18.09
C SER A 90 0.38 -22.72 17.27
N SER A 91 -0.38 -23.83 17.19
CA SER A 91 -0.04 -24.97 16.33
C SER A 91 -0.05 -24.62 14.83
N GLU A 92 -0.69 -23.52 14.44
CA GLU A 92 -0.83 -23.08 13.05
C GLU A 92 0.24 -22.07 12.62
N GLY A 93 1.07 -21.61 13.56
CA GLY A 93 2.19 -20.69 13.31
C GLY A 93 2.25 -19.56 14.33
N GLN A 94 2.79 -18.42 13.91
CA GLN A 94 2.95 -17.25 14.77
C GLN A 94 2.31 -15.98 14.20
N ILE A 95 1.81 -15.12 15.09
CA ILE A 95 1.53 -13.71 14.82
C ILE A 95 2.54 -12.88 15.61
N THR A 96 3.17 -11.91 14.96
CA THR A 96 4.12 -11.00 15.60
C THR A 96 3.53 -9.60 15.64
N ILE A 97 3.69 -8.93 16.79
CA ILE A 97 3.28 -7.54 17.01
C ILE A 97 4.54 -6.75 17.40
N GLY A 98 4.95 -5.82 16.56
CA GLY A 98 6.08 -4.92 16.82
C GLY A 98 5.65 -3.46 16.86
N ARG A 99 6.54 -2.59 17.33
CA ARG A 99 6.35 -1.12 17.30
C ARG A 99 7.60 -0.45 16.75
N ASN A 100 7.42 0.37 15.72
CA ASN A 100 8.48 1.22 15.19
C ASN A 100 8.17 2.68 15.52
N GLY A 101 9.12 3.36 16.16
CA GLY A 101 9.10 4.82 16.26
C GLY A 101 9.34 5.46 14.89
N THR A 102 8.71 6.60 14.63
CA THR A 102 8.84 7.29 13.35
C THR A 102 8.77 8.81 13.47
N ASN A 103 9.46 9.50 12.58
CA ASN A 103 9.37 10.95 12.39
C ASN A 103 8.38 11.36 11.29
N PHE A 104 7.64 10.44 10.70
CA PHE A 104 6.58 10.77 9.73
C PHE A 104 5.30 11.20 10.47
N ASP A 105 4.60 12.19 9.92
CA ASP A 105 3.37 12.74 10.50
C ASP A 105 2.12 11.89 10.22
N ASN A 106 2.22 10.95 9.28
CA ASN A 106 1.11 10.08 8.91
C ASN A 106 1.60 8.70 8.43
N LEU A 107 0.65 7.75 8.39
CA LEU A 107 0.92 6.37 8.02
C LEU A 107 1.35 6.22 6.55
N GLN A 108 0.79 7.03 5.65
CA GLN A 108 1.05 6.95 4.22
C GLN A 108 2.51 7.28 3.90
N ASP A 109 3.05 8.35 4.48
CA ASP A 109 4.44 8.74 4.30
C ASP A 109 5.41 7.74 4.93
N TYR A 110 5.06 7.21 6.12
CA TYR A 110 5.79 6.11 6.73
C TYR A 110 5.87 4.91 5.79
N LEU A 111 4.75 4.49 5.21
CA LEU A 111 4.69 3.34 4.33
C LEU A 111 5.42 3.59 3.01
N LYS A 112 5.33 4.80 2.43
CA LYS A 112 6.12 5.17 1.26
C LYS A 112 7.62 5.02 1.52
N GLY A 113 8.09 5.48 2.69
CA GLY A 113 9.47 5.31 3.13
C GLY A 113 9.83 3.84 3.37
N PHE A 114 8.93 3.07 3.99
CA PHE A 114 9.10 1.63 4.24
C PHE A 114 9.21 0.83 2.94
N ASP A 115 8.35 1.11 1.97
CA ASP A 115 8.24 0.42 0.69
C ASP A 115 9.45 0.76 -0.20
N SER A 116 9.86 2.02 -0.26
CA SER A 116 11.00 2.47 -1.10
C SER A 116 12.34 1.80 -0.77
N LYS A 117 12.47 1.23 0.43
CA LYS A 117 13.69 0.58 0.92
C LYS A 117 13.69 -0.93 0.73
N ARG A 118 12.60 -1.52 0.21
CA ARG A 118 12.42 -2.98 0.14
C ARG A 118 11.95 -3.41 -1.24
N ARG A 119 12.41 -4.59 -1.67
CA ARG A 119 11.88 -5.25 -2.86
C ARG A 119 10.65 -6.07 -2.49
N ILE A 120 9.50 -5.39 -2.46
CA ILE A 120 8.21 -5.99 -2.11
C ILE A 120 7.21 -5.82 -3.24
N GLU A 121 6.31 -6.79 -3.36
CA GLU A 121 5.11 -6.70 -4.18
C GLU A 121 3.89 -6.64 -3.26
N ILE A 122 3.02 -5.64 -3.47
CA ILE A 122 1.80 -5.46 -2.66
C ILE A 122 0.63 -6.03 -3.46
N SER A 123 0.11 -7.18 -3.02
CA SER A 123 -1.00 -7.87 -3.71
C SER A 123 -2.38 -7.34 -3.30
N GLY A 124 -2.46 -6.58 -2.21
CA GLY A 124 -3.69 -5.94 -1.74
C GLY A 124 -3.43 -4.92 -0.65
N THR A 125 -4.24 -3.85 -0.64
CA THR A 125 -4.21 -2.82 0.40
C THR A 125 -5.63 -2.41 0.76
N THR A 126 -5.91 -2.37 2.06
CA THR A 126 -7.18 -1.88 2.59
C THR A 126 -6.89 -0.80 3.62
N MET A 127 -7.53 0.36 3.47
CA MET A 127 -7.54 1.41 4.49
C MET A 127 -8.62 1.09 5.52
N LEU A 128 -8.32 1.30 6.80
CA LEU A 128 -9.21 0.99 7.91
C LEU A 128 -9.04 1.98 9.05
N ILE A 129 -10.08 2.09 9.87
CA ILE A 129 -10.03 2.79 11.16
C ILE A 129 -10.27 1.74 12.24
N ILE A 130 -9.25 1.45 13.04
CA ILE A 130 -9.33 0.50 14.15
C ILE A 130 -9.40 1.31 15.45
N ASN A 131 -10.53 1.26 16.14
CA ASN A 131 -10.74 1.99 17.40
C ASN A 131 -10.34 3.48 17.32
N GLY A 132 -10.64 4.14 16.20
CA GLY A 132 -10.31 5.56 15.94
C GLY A 132 -8.90 5.82 15.41
N LEU A 133 -8.05 4.79 15.28
CA LEU A 133 -6.68 4.90 14.80
C LEU A 133 -6.59 4.67 13.28
N ASN A 134 -5.86 5.56 12.60
CA ASN A 134 -5.57 5.40 11.17
C ASN A 134 -4.74 4.13 10.93
N SER A 135 -5.28 3.22 10.15
CA SER A 135 -4.76 1.87 9.98
C SER A 135 -4.80 1.43 8.53
N LEU A 136 -3.96 0.45 8.20
CA LEU A 136 -3.86 -0.11 6.87
C LEU A 136 -3.51 -1.60 6.97
N SER A 137 -4.19 -2.45 6.20
CA SER A 137 -3.82 -3.86 6.04
C SER A 137 -3.26 -4.14 4.64
N ARG A 138 -2.21 -4.97 4.54
CA ARG A 138 -1.61 -5.41 3.27
C ARG A 138 -1.38 -6.91 3.25
N ILE A 139 -1.43 -7.48 2.04
CA ILE A 139 -0.77 -8.74 1.71
C ILE A 139 0.49 -8.37 0.94
N ILE A 140 1.65 -8.73 1.51
CA ILE A 140 2.96 -8.39 1.01
C ILE A 140 3.66 -9.66 0.58
N LYS A 141 4.18 -9.69 -0.64
CA LYS A 141 5.05 -10.74 -1.14
C LYS A 141 6.48 -10.23 -1.15
N PHE A 142 7.33 -10.87 -0.36
CA PHE A 142 8.75 -10.58 -0.29
C PHE A 142 9.46 -11.40 -1.37
N SER A 143 9.74 -10.78 -2.52
CA SER A 143 10.23 -11.48 -3.71
C SER A 143 11.56 -12.20 -3.50
N GLU A 144 12.41 -11.71 -2.60
CA GLU A 144 13.71 -12.34 -2.28
C GLU A 144 13.57 -13.58 -1.39
N GLU A 145 12.53 -13.64 -0.57
CA GLU A 145 12.30 -14.74 0.39
C GLU A 145 11.26 -15.74 -0.13
N GLY A 146 10.48 -15.41 -1.16
CA GLY A 146 9.34 -16.21 -1.60
C GLY A 146 8.20 -16.28 -0.58
N ILE A 147 8.19 -15.37 0.40
CA ILE A 147 7.26 -15.37 1.53
C ILE A 147 6.11 -14.41 1.27
N ILE A 148 4.89 -14.86 1.55
CA ILE A 148 3.69 -14.04 1.61
C ILE A 148 3.37 -13.73 3.07
N GLN A 149 3.09 -12.48 3.38
CA GLN A 149 2.80 -12.02 4.73
C GLN A 149 1.58 -11.10 4.71
N LYS A 150 0.60 -11.38 5.58
CA LYS A 150 -0.45 -10.42 5.90
C LYS A 150 0.00 -9.54 7.05
N SER A 151 -0.16 -8.23 6.90
CA SER A 151 0.29 -7.24 7.87
C SER A 151 -0.75 -6.15 8.09
N TYR A 152 -0.94 -5.73 9.33
CA TYR A 152 -1.65 -4.52 9.73
C TYR A 152 -0.65 -3.50 10.23
N TYR A 153 -0.84 -2.26 9.83
CA TYR A 153 -0.07 -1.10 10.25
C TYR A 153 -1.03 -0.12 10.93
N ILE A 154 -0.76 0.23 12.18
CA ILE A 154 -1.63 1.10 13.00
C ILE A 154 -0.79 2.27 13.50
N TYR A 155 -1.16 3.50 13.11
CA TYR A 155 -0.41 4.71 13.44
C TYR A 155 -0.99 5.40 14.68
N VAL A 156 -0.14 5.66 15.69
CA VAL A 156 -0.49 6.37 16.92
C VAL A 156 0.76 7.02 17.53
N ASN A 157 0.67 8.29 17.95
CA ASN A 157 1.72 9.02 18.66
C ASN A 157 3.14 8.82 18.08
N ASN A 158 3.33 9.16 16.79
CA ASN A 158 4.62 9.03 16.09
C ASN A 158 5.20 7.59 16.15
N SER A 159 4.34 6.59 16.27
CA SER A 159 4.70 5.18 16.26
C SER A 159 3.79 4.41 15.32
N VAL A 160 4.34 3.37 14.69
CA VAL A 160 3.58 2.42 13.88
C VAL A 160 3.67 1.05 14.51
N TYR A 161 2.53 0.54 14.95
CA TYR A 161 2.38 -0.85 15.36
C TYR A 161 2.20 -1.71 14.12
N ILE A 162 2.91 -2.83 14.09
CA ILE A 162 2.89 -3.77 12.97
C ILE A 162 2.46 -5.12 13.51
N LEU A 163 1.27 -5.58 13.13
CA LEU A 163 0.80 -6.93 13.44
C LEU A 163 0.88 -7.76 12.17
N SER A 164 1.57 -8.90 12.19
CA SER A 164 1.78 -9.67 10.96
C SER A 164 1.91 -11.17 11.19
N THR A 165 1.54 -11.94 10.16
CA THR A 165 1.81 -13.38 10.10
C THR A 165 2.18 -13.81 8.68
N LYS A 166 3.06 -14.81 8.61
CA LYS A 166 3.42 -15.53 7.37
C LYS A 166 2.55 -16.77 7.15
N SER A 167 1.75 -17.17 8.15
CA SER A 167 0.84 -18.33 8.06
C SER A 167 -0.54 -17.89 7.56
N GLU A 168 -0.93 -18.35 6.38
CA GLU A 168 -2.24 -18.04 5.80
C GLU A 168 -3.41 -18.54 6.65
N SER A 169 -3.27 -19.69 7.31
CA SER A 169 -4.24 -20.22 8.28
C SER A 169 -4.56 -19.24 9.41
N LEU A 170 -3.61 -18.37 9.77
CA LEU A 170 -3.75 -17.39 10.84
C LEU A 170 -4.35 -16.06 10.38
N TYR A 171 -4.70 -15.88 9.11
CA TYR A 171 -5.22 -14.59 8.63
C TYR A 171 -6.50 -14.16 9.32
N LEU A 172 -7.45 -15.07 9.57
CA LEU A 172 -8.68 -14.73 10.28
C LEU A 172 -8.41 -14.34 11.75
N ALA A 173 -7.52 -15.07 12.42
CA ALA A 173 -7.11 -14.74 13.78
C ALA A 173 -6.41 -13.37 13.84
N LEU A 174 -5.51 -13.10 12.90
CA LEU A 174 -4.83 -11.81 12.78
C LEU A 174 -5.84 -10.67 12.58
N ASP A 175 -6.83 -10.85 11.72
CA ASP A 175 -7.86 -9.82 11.46
C ASP A 175 -8.63 -9.50 12.74
N GLN A 176 -9.06 -10.52 13.47
CA GLN A 176 -9.77 -10.36 14.73
C GLN A 176 -8.92 -9.66 15.80
N ILE A 177 -7.65 -10.07 15.94
CA ILE A 177 -6.69 -9.48 16.88
C ILE A 177 -6.46 -8.01 16.52
N ALA A 178 -6.21 -7.70 15.25
CA ALA A 178 -6.01 -6.34 14.77
C ALA A 178 -7.23 -5.45 15.04
N GLN A 179 -8.45 -5.91 14.76
CA GLN A 179 -9.68 -5.14 15.01
C GLN A 179 -9.90 -4.83 16.50
N SER A 180 -9.36 -5.66 17.39
CA SER A 180 -9.44 -5.45 18.84
C SER A 180 -8.35 -4.54 19.40
N PHE A 181 -7.37 -4.12 18.59
CA PHE A 181 -6.19 -3.37 19.04
C PHE A 181 -6.56 -2.03 19.67
N ARG A 182 -6.04 -1.77 20.87
CA ARG A 182 -6.16 -0.51 21.60
C ARG A 182 -4.80 -0.05 22.09
N TYR A 183 -4.49 1.22 21.88
CA TYR A 183 -3.31 1.83 22.48
C TYR A 183 -3.56 2.13 23.97
N THR A 184 -2.63 1.74 24.83
CA THR A 184 -2.72 1.89 26.30
C THR A 184 -1.47 2.58 26.84
N PRO A 185 -1.39 3.93 26.77
CA PRO A 185 -0.21 4.70 27.16
C PRO A 185 0.24 4.45 28.62
#